data_AF-A0A2U1MDW9-F1
#
_entry.id   AF-A0A2U1MDW9-F1
#
_cell.length_a   1.000
_cell.length_b   1.000
_cell.length_c   1.000
_cell.angle_alpha   90.00
_cell.angle_beta   90.00
_cell.angle_gamma   90.00
#
_symmetry.space_group_name_H-M   'P 1'
#
loop_
_entity.id
_entity.type
_entity.pdbx_description
1 polymer ?
#
loop_
_entity_poly.entity_id
_entity_poly.type
_entity_poly.pdbx_seq_one_letter_code
_entity_poly.pdbx_strand_id
1 'polypeptide(L)'
;MWILLGDFNAVRLPEERKNSQFNHLSALDFNTFIDDVSLQEYYMRGNKFTFLAGKDKDFKLSKIDRVLVCQEFFNRWPLACLRALPGDYFDHCPLLLTVMDSNYGAKPFRWFNSWLEREGCVEVVMKAFDNCTFEGPPDVVINKKLSCIRGVLRSWWEQVLIKEGEILIHLKNDIERIEKVMEERELEEEEIWVWEECKKAMEKLRIAGTQVDWFFKGKLGNGHHLRFWKDRWFGTKALMYRWPNLYARETDKNCKICDRIVMSGSEVSLSGGWNASSSTVEEISELQDVFYMLSLVKYTGNNDSWLWDDEGKAPFSVALVKNLFRKDRDEYRSHKMKWESWVPLKVNILMWRIEMNRIPTRLALHHSHIFLTDITCPLCEVVNESSCHVLADCGFSFGVWSSIWKWCKLDPIYVFDIDDLLHIHKNIKGPKWAKKVIRGIIMTTCWAIWNARNKKVFDEYNPKVAEVVAVVKSMSFLWLKSRSRFISLLWKDWVVFPLYLM
;
A
#
# COMPACT_ATOMS: atom_id res chain seq x y z
N MET A 1 13.90 0.27 25.81
CA MET A 1 13.95 1.27 24.74
C MET A 1 12.56 1.68 24.27
N TRP A 2 12.21 2.97 24.39
CA TRP A 2 10.88 3.51 24.09
C TRP A 2 10.98 4.88 23.38
N ILE A 3 9.96 5.19 22.57
CA ILE A 3 9.76 6.49 21.89
C ILE A 3 8.33 6.95 22.22
N LEU A 4 8.19 8.21 22.58
CA LEU A 4 6.91 8.92 22.75
C LEU A 4 6.78 9.90 21.58
N LEU A 5 5.78 9.71 20.73
CA LEU A 5 5.50 10.55 19.57
C LEU A 5 4.02 10.89 19.54
N GLY A 6 3.72 12.17 19.34
CA GLY A 6 2.35 12.63 19.13
C GLY A 6 2.17 14.12 19.39
N ASP A 7 0.91 14.52 19.38
CA ASP A 7 0.45 15.84 19.80
C ASP A 7 0.29 15.88 21.33
N PHE A 8 1.12 16.67 22.00
CA PHE A 8 1.09 16.86 23.44
C PHE A 8 0.22 18.04 23.87
N ASN A 9 -0.26 18.86 22.93
CA ASN A 9 -0.95 20.13 23.18
C ASN A 9 -0.20 21.07 24.17
N ALA A 10 1.11 20.91 24.31
CA ALA A 10 1.95 21.63 25.26
C ALA A 10 3.24 22.14 24.62
N VAL A 11 3.67 23.33 25.05
CA VAL A 11 4.93 23.97 24.66
C VAL A 11 5.89 23.98 25.86
N ARG A 12 7.19 23.89 25.58
CA ARG A 12 8.25 23.88 26.60
C ARG A 12 8.81 25.28 26.86
N LEU A 13 8.90 26.10 25.81
CA LEU A 13 9.55 27.41 25.83
C LEU A 13 8.65 28.51 25.24
N PRO A 14 8.81 29.79 25.64
CA PRO A 14 8.04 30.90 25.08
C PRO A 14 8.17 31.03 23.56
N GLU A 15 9.36 30.76 23.01
CA GLU A 15 9.66 30.88 21.58
C GLU A 15 8.94 29.83 20.73
N GLU A 16 8.40 28.79 21.38
CA GLU A 16 7.59 27.75 20.73
C GLU A 16 6.13 28.16 20.52
N ARG A 17 5.78 29.44 20.82
CA ARG A 17 4.52 30.09 20.44
C ARG A 17 4.77 31.38 19.67
N LYS A 18 3.93 31.63 18.67
CA LYS A 18 3.82 32.93 17.98
C LYS A 18 2.37 33.41 18.02
N ASN A 19 2.17 34.71 18.24
CA ASN A 19 0.86 35.38 18.25
C ASN A 19 -0.16 34.77 19.23
N SER A 20 0.30 34.07 20.26
CA SER A 20 -0.55 33.48 21.30
C SER A 20 0.10 33.57 22.67
N GLN A 21 -0.70 33.56 23.73
CA GLN A 21 -0.20 33.66 25.09
C GLN A 21 0.54 32.40 25.53
N PHE A 22 1.68 32.57 26.21
CA PHE A 22 2.45 31.49 26.79
C PHE A 22 1.96 31.18 28.21
N ASN A 23 1.66 29.91 28.48
CA ASN A 23 1.27 29.45 29.82
C ASN A 23 2.50 28.85 30.53
N HIS A 24 3.09 29.63 31.43
CA HIS A 24 4.27 29.24 32.20
C HIS A 24 4.05 28.00 33.08
N LEU A 25 2.86 27.84 33.67
CA LEU A 25 2.55 26.70 34.55
C LEU A 25 2.50 25.40 33.75
N SER A 26 1.77 25.41 32.63
CA SER A 26 1.68 24.24 31.75
C SER A 26 3.05 23.84 31.17
N ALA A 27 3.88 24.81 30.82
CA ALA A 27 5.24 24.54 30.34
C ALA A 27 6.14 23.98 31.44
N LEU A 28 6.01 24.48 32.68
CA LEU A 28 6.75 23.96 33.83
C LEU A 28 6.37 22.51 34.14
N ASP A 29 5.07 22.21 34.19
CA ASP A 29 4.58 20.84 34.44
C ASP A 29 5.09 19.88 33.35
N PHE A 30 5.06 20.31 32.09
CA PHE A 30 5.50 19.49 30.98
C PHE A 30 7.01 19.26 30.97
N ASN A 31 7.82 20.29 31.26
CA ASN A 31 9.27 20.14 31.39
C ASN A 31 9.64 19.24 32.59
N THR A 32 8.94 19.38 33.72
CA THR A 32 9.14 18.53 34.91
C THR A 32 8.87 17.06 34.57
N PHE A 33 7.79 16.77 33.84
CA PHE A 33 7.51 15.41 33.36
C PHE A 33 8.62 14.85 32.46
N ILE A 34 9.15 15.65 31.53
CA ILE A 34 10.24 15.23 30.64
C ILE A 34 11.49 14.88 31.45
N ASP A 35 11.82 15.71 32.44
CA ASP A 35 12.99 15.54 33.29
C ASP A 35 12.85 14.34 34.24
N ASP A 36 11.70 14.20 34.92
CA ASP A 36 11.40 13.10 35.84
C ASP A 36 11.48 11.72 35.16
N VAL A 37 11.06 11.65 33.90
CA VAL A 37 11.09 10.43 33.10
C VAL A 37 12.42 10.27 32.33
N SER A 38 13.34 11.23 32.45
CA SER A 38 14.65 11.26 31.77
C SER A 38 14.54 11.08 30.26
N LEU A 39 13.60 11.81 29.65
CA LEU A 39 13.37 11.80 28.22
C LEU A 39 14.26 12.83 27.51
N GLN A 40 14.71 12.48 26.31
CA GLN A 40 15.54 13.31 25.45
C GLN A 40 14.75 13.74 24.22
N GLU A 41 14.97 14.97 23.74
CA GLU A 41 14.37 15.49 22.51
C GLU A 41 15.49 15.79 21.50
N TYR A 42 15.31 15.37 20.25
CA TYR A 42 16.23 15.76 19.17
C TYR A 42 15.95 17.18 18.71
N TYR A 43 17.00 17.90 18.28
CA TYR A 43 16.82 19.17 17.59
C TYR A 43 15.99 18.96 16.31
N MET A 44 14.85 19.66 16.24
CA MET A 44 13.94 19.58 15.12
C MET A 44 14.43 20.44 13.96
N ARG A 45 14.61 19.83 12.78
CA ARG A 45 14.93 20.53 11.52
C ARG A 45 13.66 20.77 10.70
N GLY A 46 13.72 21.68 9.73
CA GLY A 46 12.56 22.02 8.89
C GLY A 46 11.77 23.18 9.47
N ASN A 47 10.44 23.08 9.46
CA ASN A 47 9.56 24.09 10.04
C ASN A 47 9.82 24.24 11.55
N LYS A 48 9.74 25.47 12.07
CA LYS A 48 9.96 25.77 13.50
C LYS A 48 8.74 25.39 14.36
N PHE A 49 7.55 25.50 13.79
CA PHE A 49 6.28 25.19 14.44
C PHE A 49 5.66 23.93 13.84
N THR A 50 4.83 23.24 14.63
CA THR A 50 4.16 22.00 14.18
C THR A 50 2.67 22.17 14.01
N PHE A 51 2.09 23.27 14.50
CA PHE A 51 0.66 23.53 14.45
C PHE A 51 0.38 24.98 14.06
N LEU A 52 -0.59 25.17 13.17
CA LEU A 52 -1.11 26.45 12.71
C LEU A 52 -2.60 26.56 13.03
N ALA A 53 -2.98 27.61 13.76
CA ALA A 53 -4.36 27.97 14.03
C ALA A 53 -4.66 29.42 13.61
N GLY A 54 -5.93 29.73 13.36
CA GLY A 54 -6.39 31.09 13.06
C GLY A 54 -6.96 31.26 11.65
N LYS A 55 -7.56 32.43 11.41
CA LYS A 55 -8.08 32.92 10.11
C LYS A 55 -7.92 34.44 10.05
N ASP A 56 -7.99 35.01 8.86
CA ASP A 56 -8.15 36.46 8.65
C ASP A 56 -7.14 37.32 9.46
N LYS A 57 -5.84 37.06 9.24
CA LYS A 57 -4.67 37.75 9.84
C LYS A 57 -4.27 37.38 11.27
N ASP A 58 -5.12 36.70 12.07
CA ASP A 58 -4.76 36.27 13.44
C ASP A 58 -4.16 34.84 13.45
N PHE A 59 -3.08 34.63 12.69
CA PHE A 59 -2.40 33.33 12.63
C PHE A 59 -1.57 33.09 13.88
N LYS A 60 -1.81 31.95 14.53
CA LYS A 60 -1.17 31.48 15.76
C LYS A 60 -0.40 30.21 15.46
N LEU A 61 0.88 30.22 15.78
CA LEU A 61 1.76 29.08 15.56
C LEU A 61 2.19 28.49 16.90
N SER A 62 2.26 27.16 16.98
CA SER A 62 2.81 26.49 18.16
C SER A 62 3.53 25.20 17.81
N LYS A 63 4.56 24.86 18.59
CA LYS A 63 5.25 23.55 18.53
C LYS A 63 4.72 22.62 19.63
N ILE A 64 3.72 21.83 19.28
CA ILE A 64 2.99 20.93 20.22
C ILE A 64 3.15 19.44 19.88
N ASP A 65 3.56 19.12 18.66
CA ASP A 65 3.89 17.76 18.24
C ASP A 65 5.36 17.49 18.57
N ARG A 66 5.66 16.36 19.21
CA ARG A 66 7.03 16.03 19.64
C ARG A 66 7.38 14.57 19.47
N VAL A 67 8.68 14.32 19.34
CA VAL A 67 9.29 12.99 19.48
C VAL A 67 10.27 13.03 20.66
N LEU A 68 9.88 12.39 21.76
CA LEU A 68 10.69 12.24 22.95
C LEU A 68 11.18 10.79 23.03
N VAL A 69 12.46 10.59 23.35
CA VAL A 69 13.08 9.26 23.36
C VAL A 69 13.75 9.00 24.70
N CYS A 70 13.78 7.74 25.15
CA CYS A 70 14.53 7.41 26.36
C CYS A 70 16.05 7.48 26.11
N GLN A 71 16.84 7.65 27.18
CA GLN A 71 18.30 7.74 27.11
C GLN A 71 18.96 6.60 26.32
N GLU A 72 18.48 5.35 26.49
CA GLU A 72 18.98 4.18 25.77
C GLU A 72 18.86 4.33 24.24
N PHE A 73 17.75 4.92 23.76
CA PHE A 73 17.53 5.15 22.34
C PHE A 73 18.46 6.26 21.83
N PHE A 74 18.56 7.35 22.58
CA PHE A 74 19.41 8.49 22.23
C PHE A 74 20.88 8.09 22.12
N ASN A 75 21.37 7.30 23.08
CA ASN A 75 22.74 6.78 23.08
C ASN A 75 23.02 5.86 21.89
N ARG A 76 22.00 5.13 21.41
CA ARG A 76 22.13 4.21 20.28
C ARG A 76 22.12 4.91 18.93
N TRP A 77 21.37 6.01 18.80
CA TRP A 77 21.29 6.79 17.56
C TRP A 77 21.49 8.30 17.81
N PRO A 78 22.67 8.72 18.31
CA PRO A 78 22.91 10.12 18.67
C PRO A 78 22.82 11.08 17.48
N LEU A 79 22.96 10.55 16.25
CA LEU A 79 22.88 11.30 15.00
C LEU A 79 21.51 11.17 14.30
N ALA A 80 20.48 10.66 14.99
CA ALA A 80 19.15 10.62 14.40
C ALA A 80 18.67 12.03 14.04
N CYS A 81 18.00 12.15 12.89
CA CYS A 81 17.48 13.42 12.40
C CYS A 81 15.97 13.46 12.61
N LEU A 82 15.50 14.39 13.45
CA LEU A 82 14.09 14.75 13.56
C LEU A 82 13.80 15.92 12.61
N ARG A 83 12.76 15.79 11.79
CA ARG A 83 12.34 16.83 10.85
C ARG A 83 10.82 17.05 10.90
N ALA A 84 10.40 18.31 10.99
CA ALA A 84 9.04 18.72 10.69
C ALA A 84 8.87 18.87 9.16
N LEU A 85 7.91 18.15 8.59
CA LEU A 85 7.56 18.20 7.19
C LEU A 85 6.44 19.23 6.96
N PRO A 86 6.30 19.79 5.74
CA PRO A 86 5.22 20.72 5.43
C PRO A 86 3.82 20.16 5.76
N GLY A 87 3.00 20.97 6.41
CA GLY A 87 1.60 20.68 6.75
C GLY A 87 0.68 20.85 5.54
N ASP A 88 1.01 20.22 4.40
CA ASP A 88 0.36 20.39 3.09
C ASP A 88 -1.17 20.56 3.20
N TYR A 89 -1.86 19.55 3.75
CA TYR A 89 -3.32 19.46 3.85
C TYR A 89 -3.85 19.59 5.28
N PHE A 90 -2.96 19.77 6.27
CA PHE A 90 -3.30 19.67 7.67
C PHE A 90 -2.84 20.92 8.42
N ASP A 91 -3.56 21.25 9.48
CA ASP A 91 -3.15 22.24 10.47
C ASP A 91 -1.92 21.79 11.29
N HIS A 92 -1.61 20.50 11.29
CA HIS A 92 -0.39 19.93 11.86
C HIS A 92 0.67 19.56 10.80
N CYS A 93 1.95 19.75 11.16
CA CYS A 93 3.12 19.31 10.41
C CYS A 93 3.54 17.88 10.82
N PRO A 94 3.61 16.92 9.89
CA PRO A 94 4.09 15.58 10.22
C PRO A 94 5.55 15.58 10.69
N LEU A 95 5.85 14.79 11.73
CA LEU A 95 7.22 14.61 12.22
C LEU A 95 7.85 13.32 11.67
N LEU A 96 9.08 13.43 11.17
CA LEU A 96 9.88 12.31 10.68
C LEU A 96 11.17 12.16 11.49
N LEU A 97 11.30 11.05 12.23
CA LEU A 97 12.54 10.65 12.91
C LEU A 97 13.28 9.61 12.05
N THR A 98 14.48 9.95 11.59
CA THR A 98 15.33 9.06 10.78
C THR A 98 16.55 8.61 11.57
N VAL A 99 16.72 7.30 11.77
CA VAL A 99 17.82 6.71 12.57
C VAL A 99 18.98 6.16 11.74
N MET A 100 18.76 5.88 10.45
CA MET A 100 19.78 5.46 9.49
C MET A 100 19.36 5.93 8.10
N ASP A 101 20.33 6.39 7.31
CA ASP A 101 20.12 6.69 5.90
C ASP A 101 20.00 5.35 5.15
N SER A 102 18.77 4.88 5.03
CA SER A 102 18.45 3.60 4.40
C SER A 102 18.54 3.80 2.89
N ASN A 103 19.75 3.75 2.33
CA ASN A 103 19.93 3.66 0.90
C ASN A 103 19.53 2.24 0.46
N TYR A 104 18.25 2.06 0.12
CA TYR A 104 17.70 0.80 -0.43
C TYR A 104 18.24 0.45 -1.85
N GLY A 105 19.34 1.07 -2.26
CA GLY A 105 19.91 1.00 -3.59
C GLY A 105 19.11 1.82 -4.60
N ALA A 106 19.52 1.74 -5.86
CA ALA A 106 18.82 2.40 -6.95
C ALA A 106 17.36 1.91 -7.01
N LYS A 107 16.40 2.84 -6.96
CA LYS A 107 14.98 2.54 -7.12
C LYS A 107 14.78 1.73 -8.41
N PRO A 108 14.25 0.49 -8.34
CA PRO A 108 14.07 -0.32 -9.53
C PRO A 108 13.06 0.35 -10.44
N PHE A 109 13.31 0.30 -11.76
CA PHE A 109 12.32 0.71 -12.74
C PHE A 109 11.07 -0.14 -12.59
N ARG A 110 9.90 0.49 -12.56
CA ARG A 110 8.60 -0.19 -12.51
C ARG A 110 7.80 0.26 -13.72
N TRP A 111 7.34 -0.72 -14.48
CA TRP A 111 6.33 -0.51 -15.51
C TRP A 111 4.95 -0.48 -14.85
N PHE A 112 4.12 0.48 -15.23
CA PHE A 112 2.73 0.56 -14.80
C PHE A 112 1.85 0.43 -16.04
N ASN A 113 0.91 -0.52 -16.03
CA ASN A 113 0.00 -0.72 -17.16
C ASN A 113 -0.80 0.55 -17.50
N SER A 114 -1.10 1.38 -16.50
CA SER A 114 -1.76 2.68 -16.67
C SER A 114 -0.99 3.65 -17.56
N TRP A 115 0.32 3.44 -17.80
CA TRP A 115 1.07 4.26 -18.74
C TRP A 115 0.59 4.08 -20.18
N LEU A 116 0.09 2.90 -20.56
CA LEU A 116 -0.44 2.63 -21.90
C LEU A 116 -1.65 3.52 -22.25
N GLU A 117 -2.36 4.00 -21.25
CA GLU A 117 -3.52 4.90 -21.42
C GLU A 117 -3.13 6.38 -21.43
N ARG A 118 -1.86 6.71 -21.12
CA ARG A 118 -1.38 8.08 -21.12
C ARG A 118 -0.95 8.46 -22.53
N GLU A 119 -1.39 9.64 -22.95
CA GLU A 119 -1.00 10.25 -24.21
C GLU A 119 0.54 10.30 -24.32
N GLY A 120 1.08 9.91 -25.48
CA GLY A 120 2.52 9.90 -25.73
C GLY A 120 3.25 8.61 -25.33
N CYS A 121 2.65 7.70 -24.54
CA CYS A 121 3.38 6.53 -24.06
C CYS A 121 3.75 5.57 -25.19
N VAL A 122 2.78 5.21 -26.03
CA VAL A 122 2.97 4.26 -27.12
C VAL A 122 3.95 4.84 -28.15
N GLU A 123 3.81 6.12 -28.50
CA GLU A 123 4.71 6.77 -29.45
C GLU A 123 6.15 6.80 -28.93
N VAL A 124 6.35 7.07 -27.63
CA VAL A 124 7.67 7.06 -27.00
C VAL A 124 8.31 5.67 -27.05
N VAL A 125 7.53 4.61 -26.79
CA VAL A 125 8.03 3.23 -26.85
C VAL A 125 8.39 2.85 -28.29
N MET A 126 7.52 3.14 -29.26
CA MET A 126 7.77 2.84 -30.68
C MET A 126 9.01 3.58 -31.19
N LYS A 127 9.09 4.88 -30.93
CA LYS A 127 10.24 5.71 -31.30
C LYS A 127 11.54 5.21 -30.67
N ALA A 128 11.51 4.79 -29.40
CA ALA A 128 12.67 4.19 -28.77
C ALA A 128 13.03 2.83 -29.40
N PHE A 129 12.04 2.01 -29.75
CA PHE A 129 12.28 0.71 -30.37
C PHE A 129 12.94 0.83 -31.76
N ASP A 130 12.49 1.80 -32.56
CA ASP A 130 12.97 2.06 -33.92
C ASP A 130 14.38 2.69 -33.92
N ASN A 131 14.64 3.60 -32.97
CA ASN A 131 15.93 4.30 -32.90
C ASN A 131 17.06 3.47 -32.26
N CYS A 132 16.75 2.38 -31.55
CA CYS A 132 17.77 1.57 -30.89
C CYS A 132 18.09 0.32 -31.72
N THR A 133 19.10 0.42 -32.57
CA THR A 133 19.69 -0.71 -33.32
C THR A 133 20.94 -1.23 -32.60
N PHE A 134 21.00 -2.55 -32.36
CA PHE A 134 22.14 -3.20 -31.73
C PHE A 134 22.51 -4.47 -32.48
N GLU A 135 23.80 -4.78 -32.52
CA GLU A 135 24.33 -6.03 -33.07
C GLU A 135 24.69 -7.02 -31.95
N GLY A 136 24.69 -8.31 -32.30
CA GLY A 136 25.05 -9.43 -31.43
C GLY A 136 23.99 -10.53 -31.35
N PRO A 137 24.16 -11.49 -30.43
CA PRO A 137 23.18 -12.54 -30.20
C PRO A 137 21.77 -11.97 -29.92
N PRO A 138 20.69 -12.62 -30.42
CA PRO A 138 19.32 -12.08 -30.31
C PRO A 138 18.87 -11.75 -28.88
N ASP A 139 19.29 -12.54 -27.89
CA ASP A 139 19.02 -12.35 -26.46
C ASP A 139 19.76 -11.15 -25.86
N VAL A 140 20.95 -10.84 -26.35
CA VAL A 140 21.71 -9.65 -25.96
C VAL A 140 21.09 -8.40 -26.62
N VAL A 141 20.73 -8.49 -27.90
CA VAL A 141 20.10 -7.40 -28.66
C VAL A 141 18.76 -7.00 -28.02
N ILE A 142 17.89 -7.96 -27.68
CA ILE A 142 16.61 -7.66 -27.05
C ILE A 142 16.80 -7.03 -25.65
N ASN A 143 17.76 -7.50 -24.85
CA ASN A 143 18.06 -6.89 -23.55
C ASN A 143 18.54 -5.44 -23.68
N LYS A 144 19.41 -5.15 -24.67
CA LYS A 144 19.86 -3.79 -24.96
C LYS A 144 18.70 -2.89 -25.41
N LYS A 145 17.82 -3.38 -26.29
CA LYS A 145 16.60 -2.66 -26.71
C LYS A 145 15.69 -2.34 -25.52
N LEU A 146 15.41 -3.33 -24.66
CA LEU A 146 14.61 -3.12 -23.45
C LEU A 146 15.26 -2.12 -22.49
N SER A 147 16.60 -2.14 -22.35
CA SER A 147 17.33 -1.16 -21.55
C SER A 147 17.23 0.26 -22.15
N CYS A 148 17.27 0.38 -23.47
CA CYS A 148 17.07 1.64 -24.20
C CYS A 148 15.68 2.22 -23.93
N ILE A 149 14.64 1.42 -24.17
CA ILE A 149 13.23 1.77 -23.95
C ILE A 149 13.00 2.16 -22.48
N ARG A 150 13.60 1.42 -21.53
CA ARG A 150 13.54 1.74 -20.10
C ARG A 150 14.10 3.12 -19.79
N GLY A 151 15.19 3.53 -20.44
CA GLY A 151 15.79 4.85 -20.29
C GLY A 151 14.85 5.94 -20.78
N VAL A 152 14.35 5.81 -22.01
CA VAL A 152 13.46 6.80 -22.63
C VAL A 152 12.14 6.93 -21.86
N LEU A 153 11.53 5.80 -21.46
CA LEU A 153 10.30 5.79 -20.66
C LEU A 153 10.49 6.46 -19.30
N ARG A 154 11.67 6.33 -18.68
CA ARG A 154 11.95 7.00 -17.40
C ARG A 154 11.92 8.52 -17.57
N SER A 155 12.63 9.03 -18.58
CA SER A 155 12.66 10.47 -18.86
C SER A 155 11.29 11.01 -19.29
N TRP A 156 10.55 10.28 -20.12
CA TRP A 156 9.18 10.63 -20.48
C TRP A 156 8.26 10.68 -19.25
N TRP A 157 8.33 9.67 -18.37
CA TRP A 157 7.50 9.64 -17.17
C TRP A 157 7.85 10.76 -16.18
N GLU A 158 9.12 11.11 -16.05
CA GLU A 158 9.56 12.29 -15.27
C GLU A 158 8.92 13.57 -15.82
N GLN A 159 8.88 13.76 -17.14
CA GLN A 159 8.23 14.91 -17.78
C GLN A 159 6.70 14.90 -17.58
N VAL A 160 6.06 13.74 -17.72
CA VAL A 160 4.61 13.60 -17.47
C VAL A 160 4.28 13.92 -16.01
N LEU A 161 5.08 13.44 -15.06
CA LEU A 161 4.90 13.75 -13.64
C LEU A 161 5.06 15.25 -13.36
N ILE A 162 6.03 15.90 -14.00
CA ILE A 162 6.20 17.35 -13.88
C ILE A 162 4.97 18.05 -14.44
N LYS A 163 4.51 17.71 -15.65
CA LYS A 163 3.37 18.38 -16.30
C LYS A 163 2.04 18.15 -15.58
N GLU A 164 1.73 16.92 -15.17
CA GLU A 164 0.50 16.59 -14.46
C GLU A 164 0.54 17.04 -12.99
N GLY A 165 1.72 17.05 -12.39
CA GLY A 165 1.96 17.52 -11.04
C GLY A 165 2.28 19.00 -10.96
N GLU A 166 2.37 19.74 -12.08
CA GLU A 166 2.93 21.10 -12.12
C GLU A 166 2.14 22.05 -11.24
N ILE A 167 0.81 22.00 -11.39
CA ILE A 167 -0.12 22.75 -10.56
C ILE A 167 0.06 22.37 -9.08
N LEU A 168 0.12 21.07 -8.77
CA LEU A 168 0.29 20.61 -7.39
C LEU A 168 1.65 21.00 -6.78
N ILE A 169 2.72 20.94 -7.56
CA ILE A 169 4.07 21.34 -7.15
C ILE A 169 4.11 22.84 -6.91
N HIS A 170 3.51 23.64 -7.82
CA HIS A 170 3.45 25.09 -7.68
C HIS A 170 2.66 25.50 -6.43
N LEU A 171 1.48 24.90 -6.24
CA LEU A 171 0.64 25.12 -5.06
C LEU A 171 1.38 24.78 -3.76
N LYS A 172 2.06 23.62 -3.72
CA LYS A 172 2.85 23.22 -2.54
C LYS A 172 4.03 24.15 -2.27
N ASN A 173 4.77 24.53 -3.31
CA ASN A 173 5.92 25.42 -3.19
C ASN A 173 5.49 26.81 -2.69
N ASP A 174 4.36 27.33 -3.16
CA ASP A 174 3.84 28.61 -2.68
C ASP A 174 3.35 28.53 -1.24
N ILE A 175 2.66 27.46 -0.86
CA ILE A 175 2.28 27.22 0.54
C ILE A 175 3.53 27.14 1.43
N GLU A 176 4.53 26.34 1.08
CA GLU A 176 5.77 26.21 1.86
C GLU A 176 6.51 27.55 1.96
N ARG A 177 6.56 28.32 0.87
CA ARG A 177 7.18 29.65 0.85
C ARG A 177 6.46 30.62 1.79
N ILE A 178 5.13 30.71 1.71
CA ILE A 178 4.34 31.64 2.52
C ILE A 178 4.33 31.19 3.98
N GLU A 179 4.26 29.89 4.28
CA GLU A 179 4.34 29.37 5.64
C GLU A 179 5.71 29.69 6.29
N LYS A 180 6.82 29.63 5.54
CA LYS A 180 8.13 30.08 6.04
C LYS A 180 8.15 31.58 6.37
N VAL A 181 7.57 32.42 5.52
CA VAL A 181 7.45 33.86 5.78
C VAL A 181 6.61 34.10 7.04
N MET A 182 5.53 33.34 7.22
CA MET A 182 4.66 33.40 8.38
C MET A 182 5.36 33.03 9.69
N GLU A 183 6.39 32.17 9.66
CA GLU A 183 7.22 31.89 10.83
C GLU A 183 8.06 33.11 11.25
N GLU A 184 8.48 33.95 10.31
CA GLU A 184 9.40 35.07 10.54
C GLU A 184 8.68 36.40 10.81
N ARG A 185 7.64 36.73 10.04
CA ARG A 185 6.87 37.97 10.16
C ARG A 185 5.37 37.74 10.00
N GLU A 186 4.59 38.81 10.17
CA GLU A 186 3.19 38.82 9.78
C GLU A 186 3.06 38.86 8.25
N LEU A 187 2.02 38.22 7.73
CA LEU A 187 1.73 38.16 6.30
C LEU A 187 1.00 39.42 5.82
N GLU A 188 1.31 39.86 4.61
CA GLU A 188 0.56 40.92 3.92
C GLU A 188 -0.79 40.38 3.41
N GLU A 189 -1.78 41.26 3.21
CA GLU A 189 -3.12 40.85 2.74
C GLU A 189 -3.06 40.00 1.46
N GLU A 190 -2.18 40.37 0.53
CA GLU A 190 -1.97 39.67 -0.73
C GLU A 190 -1.42 38.25 -0.50
N GLU A 191 -0.48 38.08 0.44
CA GLU A 191 0.12 36.79 0.77
C GLU A 191 -0.89 35.85 1.45
N ILE A 192 -1.77 36.40 2.29
CA ILE A 192 -2.86 35.65 2.93
C ILE A 192 -3.82 35.13 1.87
N TRP A 193 -4.23 36.00 0.93
CA TRP A 193 -5.15 35.60 -0.13
C TRP A 193 -4.55 34.49 -1.01
N VAL A 194 -3.27 34.62 -1.40
CA VAL A 194 -2.56 33.59 -2.17
C VAL A 194 -2.50 32.28 -1.40
N TRP A 195 -2.13 32.30 -0.12
CA TRP A 195 -2.06 31.09 0.70
C TRP A 195 -3.41 30.38 0.83
N GLU A 196 -4.49 31.13 1.08
CA GLU A 196 -5.84 30.57 1.17
C GLU A 196 -6.32 29.96 -0.15
N GLU A 197 -6.10 30.64 -1.27
CA GLU A 197 -6.46 30.10 -2.59
C GLU A 197 -5.64 28.86 -2.92
N CYS A 198 -4.35 28.84 -2.58
CA CYS A 198 -3.53 27.65 -2.77
C CYS A 198 -4.03 26.46 -1.94
N LYS A 199 -4.37 26.66 -0.66
CA LYS A 199 -4.95 25.62 0.21
C LYS A 199 -6.30 25.13 -0.34
N LYS A 200 -7.20 26.04 -0.75
CA LYS A 200 -8.49 25.68 -1.38
C LYS A 200 -8.30 24.89 -2.67
N ALA A 201 -7.31 25.24 -3.48
CA ALA A 201 -6.99 24.51 -4.71
C ALA A 201 -6.48 23.09 -4.41
N MET A 202 -5.68 22.92 -3.36
CA MET A 202 -5.22 21.61 -2.89
C MET A 202 -6.36 20.74 -2.34
N GLU A 203 -7.34 21.33 -1.65
CA GLU A 203 -8.52 20.60 -1.15
C GLU A 203 -9.46 20.11 -2.27
N LYS A 204 -9.42 20.73 -3.46
CA LYS A 204 -10.26 20.35 -4.61
C LYS A 204 -9.77 19.11 -5.36
N LEU A 205 -8.79 18.36 -4.84
CA LEU A 205 -8.33 17.13 -5.49
C LEU A 205 -9.44 16.10 -5.62
N ARG A 206 -9.53 15.49 -6.80
CA ARG A 206 -10.56 14.52 -7.16
C ARG A 206 -9.94 13.15 -7.45
N ILE A 207 -10.57 12.09 -6.94
CA ILE A 207 -10.34 10.70 -7.34
C ILE A 207 -11.52 10.31 -8.26
N ALA A 208 -11.22 9.93 -9.50
CA ALA A 208 -12.23 9.51 -10.49
C ALA A 208 -13.39 10.53 -10.67
N GLY A 209 -13.08 11.84 -10.62
CA GLY A 209 -14.08 12.91 -10.75
C GLY A 209 -14.80 13.28 -9.45
N THR A 210 -14.58 12.56 -8.35
CA THR A 210 -15.20 12.78 -7.04
C THR A 210 -14.19 13.34 -6.05
N GLN A 211 -14.57 14.29 -5.19
CA GLN A 211 -13.66 14.83 -4.17
C GLN A 211 -13.24 13.74 -3.17
N VAL A 212 -11.99 13.80 -2.70
CA VAL A 212 -11.40 12.75 -1.84
C VAL A 212 -12.15 12.59 -0.52
N ASP A 213 -12.55 13.69 0.10
CA ASP A 213 -13.32 13.76 1.36
C ASP A 213 -14.64 12.99 1.27
N TRP A 214 -15.28 12.97 0.10
CA TRP A 214 -16.50 12.21 -0.12
C TRP A 214 -16.30 10.71 0.12
N PHE A 215 -15.14 10.13 -0.17
CA PHE A 215 -14.92 8.69 0.07
C PHE A 215 -14.81 8.35 1.56
N PHE A 216 -14.55 9.33 2.44
CA PHE A 216 -14.49 9.10 3.88
C PHE A 216 -15.88 9.22 4.51
N LYS A 217 -16.28 8.19 5.25
CA LYS A 217 -17.53 8.16 6.00
C LYS A 217 -17.28 7.80 7.45
N GLY A 218 -17.72 8.64 8.38
CA GLY A 218 -17.69 8.33 9.80
C GLY A 218 -18.69 7.23 10.13
N LYS A 219 -18.25 6.16 10.77
CA LYS A 219 -19.12 5.18 11.42
C LYS A 219 -19.20 5.55 12.89
N LEU A 220 -20.38 6.02 13.28
CA LEU A 220 -20.67 6.38 14.67
C LEU A 220 -20.51 5.17 15.59
N GLY A 221 -19.65 5.32 16.60
CA GLY A 221 -19.44 4.40 17.69
C GLY A 221 -19.96 5.01 18.99
N ASN A 222 -19.13 5.87 19.59
CA ASN A 222 -19.38 6.58 20.85
C ASN A 222 -19.47 8.11 20.66
N GLY A 223 -19.12 8.63 19.48
CA GLY A 223 -19.24 10.03 19.11
C GLY A 223 -18.14 10.96 19.62
N HIS A 224 -17.07 10.43 20.24
CA HIS A 224 -15.99 11.24 20.82
C HIS A 224 -14.98 11.76 19.79
N HIS A 225 -14.84 11.10 18.64
CA HIS A 225 -13.85 11.48 17.64
C HIS A 225 -14.46 12.24 16.47
N LEU A 226 -15.66 11.82 16.04
CA LEU A 226 -16.36 12.42 14.91
C LEU A 226 -16.95 13.79 15.27
N ARG A 227 -16.80 14.74 14.36
CA ARG A 227 -17.40 16.09 14.42
C ARG A 227 -18.83 16.04 13.93
N PHE A 228 -19.74 16.63 14.69
CA PHE A 228 -21.18 16.60 14.39
C PHE A 228 -21.49 17.24 13.04
N TRP A 229 -20.98 18.44 12.77
CA TRP A 229 -21.34 19.21 11.58
C TRP A 229 -20.53 18.89 10.32
N LYS A 230 -19.22 18.69 10.49
CA LYS A 230 -18.24 18.69 9.40
C LYS A 230 -17.95 17.30 8.85
N ASP A 231 -18.10 16.25 9.66
CA ASP A 231 -17.81 14.90 9.21
C ASP A 231 -19.05 14.27 8.58
N ARG A 232 -18.84 13.48 7.51
CA ARG A 232 -19.93 12.74 6.86
C ARG A 232 -20.20 11.44 7.61
N TRP A 233 -20.97 11.51 8.69
CA TRP A 233 -21.31 10.34 9.52
C TRP A 233 -22.78 9.89 9.39
N PHE A 234 -23.64 10.74 8.82
CA PHE A 234 -25.03 10.44 8.52
C PHE A 234 -25.40 10.88 7.09
N GLY A 235 -26.14 10.04 6.36
CA GLY A 235 -26.57 10.35 4.99
C GLY A 235 -25.43 10.36 3.95
N THR A 236 -25.52 11.27 2.98
CA THR A 236 -24.65 11.38 1.78
C THR A 236 -23.77 12.62 1.74
N LYS A 237 -23.96 13.58 2.66
CA LYS A 237 -23.20 14.84 2.77
C LYS A 237 -23.00 15.19 4.25
N ALA A 238 -22.02 16.04 4.56
CA ALA A 238 -21.85 16.58 5.91
C ALA A 238 -23.09 17.39 6.34
N LEU A 239 -23.40 17.35 7.65
CA LEU A 239 -24.63 17.94 8.17
C LEU A 239 -24.71 19.46 7.98
N MET A 240 -23.57 20.17 7.98
CA MET A 240 -23.53 21.61 7.72
C MET A 240 -24.08 22.02 6.35
N TYR A 241 -24.01 21.14 5.35
CA TYR A 241 -24.59 21.38 4.03
C TYR A 241 -26.05 20.98 3.94
N ARG A 242 -26.52 20.11 4.85
CA ARG A 242 -27.91 19.67 4.91
C ARG A 242 -28.77 20.66 5.70
N TRP A 243 -28.23 21.20 6.79
CA TRP A 243 -28.91 22.12 7.71
C TRP A 243 -28.06 23.38 7.94
N PRO A 244 -27.90 24.22 6.92
CA PRO A 244 -27.03 25.38 6.98
C PRO A 244 -27.48 26.44 7.98
N ASN A 245 -28.78 26.61 8.22
CA ASN A 245 -29.29 27.62 9.14
C ASN A 245 -29.00 27.23 10.60
N LEU A 246 -29.25 25.97 10.95
CA LEU A 246 -28.86 25.42 12.25
C LEU A 246 -27.33 25.46 12.44
N TYR A 247 -26.57 25.12 11.39
CA TYR A 247 -25.12 25.22 11.44
C TYR A 247 -24.66 26.65 11.68
N ALA A 248 -25.28 27.66 11.08
CA ALA A 248 -24.90 29.07 11.26
C ALA A 248 -25.02 29.51 12.73
N ARG A 249 -26.00 28.99 13.48
CA ARG A 249 -26.21 29.28 14.92
C ARG A 249 -25.34 28.50 15.88
N GLU A 250 -24.68 27.43 15.43
CA GLU A 250 -23.77 26.66 16.26
C GLU A 250 -22.63 27.54 16.80
N THR A 251 -22.42 27.52 18.11
CA THR A 251 -21.34 28.25 18.78
C THR A 251 -19.99 27.57 18.59
N ASP A 252 -19.96 26.24 18.64
CA ASP A 252 -18.77 25.44 18.35
C ASP A 252 -18.92 24.67 17.04
N LYS A 253 -18.37 25.24 15.95
CA LYS A 253 -18.41 24.64 14.61
C LYS A 253 -17.66 23.30 14.50
N ASN A 254 -16.84 22.95 15.50
CA ASN A 254 -16.04 21.72 15.54
C ASN A 254 -16.53 20.73 16.61
N CYS A 255 -17.72 20.97 17.18
CA CYS A 255 -18.29 20.14 18.24
C CYS A 255 -18.32 18.65 17.86
N LYS A 256 -18.08 17.78 18.84
CA LYS A 256 -18.15 16.34 18.67
C LYS A 256 -19.59 15.87 18.72
N ILE A 257 -19.84 14.69 18.16
CA ILE A 257 -21.18 14.11 18.18
C ILE A 257 -21.64 13.89 19.63
N CYS A 258 -20.77 13.45 20.53
CA CYS A 258 -21.08 13.27 21.95
C CYS A 258 -21.46 14.58 22.67
N ASP A 259 -21.03 15.73 22.17
CA ASP A 259 -21.35 17.04 22.77
C ASP A 259 -22.78 17.50 22.44
N ARG A 260 -23.37 16.93 21.40
CA ARG A 260 -24.69 17.32 20.87
C ARG A 260 -25.72 16.22 20.98
N ILE A 261 -25.32 14.96 21.00
CA ILE A 261 -26.22 13.82 21.10
C ILE A 261 -25.98 13.09 22.41
N VAL A 262 -27.03 12.94 23.21
CA VAL A 262 -27.01 12.24 24.49
C VAL A 262 -27.92 11.02 24.41
N MET A 263 -27.49 9.92 25.03
CA MET A 263 -28.32 8.73 25.20
C MET A 263 -28.92 8.71 26.60
N SER A 264 -30.24 8.58 26.67
CA SER A 264 -30.96 8.28 27.90
C SER A 264 -31.69 6.94 27.73
N GLY A 265 -31.01 5.85 28.13
CA GLY A 265 -31.49 4.50 27.89
C GLY A 265 -31.46 4.14 26.40
N SER A 266 -32.62 3.83 25.81
CA SER A 266 -32.77 3.54 24.38
C SER A 266 -33.09 4.78 23.52
N GLU A 267 -33.30 5.93 24.14
CA GLU A 267 -33.70 7.16 23.45
C GLU A 267 -32.49 8.05 23.20
N VAL A 268 -32.42 8.58 21.97
CA VAL A 268 -31.34 9.45 21.49
C VAL A 268 -31.93 10.85 21.37
N SER A 269 -31.38 11.80 22.14
CA SER A 269 -31.86 13.18 22.17
C SER A 269 -30.71 14.17 22.03
N LEU A 270 -31.06 15.42 21.75
CA LEU A 270 -30.07 16.51 21.72
C LEU A 270 -29.68 16.90 23.14
N SER A 271 -28.42 17.26 23.33
CA SER A 271 -27.94 17.76 24.62
C SER A 271 -28.62 19.09 24.97
N GLY A 272 -28.95 19.27 26.25
CA GLY A 272 -29.65 20.48 26.74
C GLY A 272 -28.87 21.79 26.57
N GLY A 273 -27.58 21.71 26.19
CA GLY A 273 -26.76 22.87 25.84
C GLY A 273 -27.05 23.45 24.46
N TRP A 274 -27.76 22.73 23.59
CA TRP A 274 -28.16 23.24 22.28
C TRP A 274 -29.58 23.83 22.36
N ASN A 275 -29.66 25.08 22.80
CA ASN A 275 -30.91 25.80 22.94
C ASN A 275 -31.34 26.38 21.58
N ALA A 276 -31.83 25.53 20.69
CA ALA A 276 -32.47 25.97 19.46
C ALA A 276 -33.88 26.49 19.76
N SER A 277 -33.99 27.68 20.37
CA SER A 277 -35.18 28.50 20.18
C SER A 277 -35.23 28.89 18.71
N SER A 278 -35.79 28.00 17.90
CA SER A 278 -36.02 28.22 16.47
C SER A 278 -37.07 29.32 16.35
N SER A 279 -36.72 30.38 15.63
CA SER A 279 -37.57 31.56 15.47
C SER A 279 -38.06 31.73 14.04
N THR A 280 -37.47 30.99 13.09
CA THR A 280 -37.84 31.00 11.67
C THR A 280 -38.43 29.66 11.22
N VAL A 281 -39.24 29.68 10.15
CA VAL A 281 -39.90 28.48 9.61
C VAL A 281 -38.87 27.48 9.07
N GLU A 282 -37.80 27.99 8.47
CA GLU A 282 -36.69 27.22 7.92
C GLU A 282 -35.95 26.46 9.02
N GLU A 283 -35.64 27.11 10.14
CA GLU A 283 -35.00 26.46 11.30
C GLU A 283 -35.88 25.37 11.91
N ILE A 284 -37.20 25.62 12.01
CA ILE A 284 -38.15 24.61 12.52
C ILE A 284 -38.16 23.39 11.60
N SER A 285 -38.15 23.60 10.28
CA SER A 285 -38.09 22.51 9.30
C SER A 285 -36.79 21.73 9.39
N GLU A 286 -35.63 22.41 9.50
CA GLU A 286 -34.34 21.73 9.68
C GLU A 286 -34.30 20.93 10.99
N LEU A 287 -34.87 21.48 12.07
CA LEU A 287 -34.91 20.84 13.39
C LEU A 287 -35.80 19.57 13.39
N GLN A 288 -36.93 19.59 12.70
CA GLN A 288 -37.77 18.39 12.49
C GLN A 288 -36.99 17.29 11.77
N ASP A 289 -36.21 17.66 10.75
CA ASP A 289 -35.35 16.75 10.00
C ASP A 289 -34.21 16.17 10.88
N VAL A 290 -33.66 16.97 11.80
CA VAL A 290 -32.72 16.51 12.82
C VAL A 290 -33.36 15.49 13.74
N PHE A 291 -34.57 15.74 14.25
CA PHE A 291 -35.27 14.76 15.09
C PHE A 291 -35.55 13.44 14.36
N TYR A 292 -35.93 13.51 13.08
CA TYR A 292 -36.05 12.32 12.25
C TYR A 292 -34.71 11.57 12.12
N MET A 293 -33.61 12.29 11.87
CA MET A 293 -32.27 11.70 11.84
C MET A 293 -31.93 11.00 13.16
N LEU A 294 -32.16 11.64 14.31
CA LEU A 294 -31.87 11.07 15.63
C LEU A 294 -32.63 9.76 15.88
N SER A 295 -33.87 9.65 15.39
CA SER A 295 -34.65 8.42 15.46
C SER A 295 -34.03 7.23 14.70
N LEU A 296 -33.17 7.51 13.71
CA LEU A 296 -32.49 6.51 12.89
C LEU A 296 -31.08 6.18 13.41
N VAL A 297 -30.51 7.02 14.27
CA VAL A 297 -29.15 6.87 14.78
C VAL A 297 -29.09 5.77 15.83
N LYS A 298 -28.06 4.91 15.74
CA LYS A 298 -27.80 3.84 16.73
C LYS A 298 -26.35 3.91 17.19
N TYR A 299 -26.15 4.03 18.49
CA TYR A 299 -24.85 3.89 19.11
C TYR A 299 -24.51 2.42 19.30
N THR A 300 -23.24 2.08 19.05
CA THR A 300 -22.75 0.71 19.23
C THR A 300 -21.86 0.56 20.46
N GLY A 301 -21.56 1.65 21.17
CA GLY A 301 -20.70 1.68 22.36
C GLY A 301 -19.20 1.49 22.08
N ASN A 302 -18.84 1.12 20.85
CA ASN A 302 -17.45 1.02 20.41
C ASN A 302 -16.88 2.40 20.07
N ASN A 303 -15.56 2.49 19.89
CA ASN A 303 -14.95 3.72 19.36
C ASN A 303 -15.44 4.03 17.95
N ASP A 304 -15.54 5.32 17.63
CA ASP A 304 -15.78 5.78 16.28
C ASP A 304 -14.73 5.23 15.30
N SER A 305 -15.14 5.01 14.05
CA SER A 305 -14.23 4.51 13.00
C SER A 305 -14.52 5.15 11.65
N TRP A 306 -13.53 5.16 10.76
CA TRP A 306 -13.68 5.66 9.40
C TRP A 306 -13.89 4.51 8.41
N LEU A 307 -14.87 4.67 7.53
CA LEU A 307 -15.17 3.79 6.41
C LEU A 307 -14.79 4.45 5.09
N TRP A 308 -14.48 3.62 4.10
CA TRP A 308 -14.30 4.03 2.72
C TRP A 308 -15.57 3.70 1.93
N ASP A 309 -16.19 4.70 1.32
CA ASP A 309 -17.53 4.62 0.74
C ASP A 309 -17.47 4.77 -0.79
N ASP A 310 -16.94 3.76 -1.48
CA ASP A 310 -17.06 3.64 -2.93
C ASP A 310 -18.25 2.77 -3.36
N GLU A 311 -18.53 1.69 -2.62
CA GLU A 311 -19.70 0.82 -2.79
C GLU A 311 -19.92 -0.15 -1.60
N GLY A 312 -19.23 0.01 -0.47
CA GLY A 312 -19.30 -0.94 0.65
C GLY A 312 -18.80 -0.38 1.98
N LYS A 313 -19.51 -0.74 3.07
CA LYS A 313 -19.29 -0.33 4.48
C LYS A 313 -17.99 -0.91 5.09
N ALA A 314 -16.88 -0.84 4.38
CA ALA A 314 -15.61 -1.45 4.77
C ALA A 314 -14.61 -0.38 5.28
N PRO A 315 -13.71 -0.75 6.20
CA PRO A 315 -12.59 0.10 6.57
C PRO A 315 -11.72 0.42 5.36
N PHE A 316 -11.07 1.59 5.37
CA PHE A 316 -10.12 1.97 4.34
C PHE A 316 -9.06 0.88 4.13
N SER A 317 -8.80 0.54 2.87
CA SER A 317 -7.63 -0.25 2.51
C SER A 317 -7.11 0.14 1.13
N VAL A 318 -5.80 0.07 0.95
CA VAL A 318 -5.14 0.29 -0.35
C VAL A 318 -5.70 -0.67 -1.42
N ALA A 319 -6.19 -1.84 -1.02
CA ALA A 319 -6.83 -2.79 -1.92
C ALA A 319 -8.15 -2.25 -2.50
N LEU A 320 -9.02 -1.64 -1.67
CA LEU A 320 -10.28 -1.04 -2.12
C LEU A 320 -10.02 0.11 -3.09
N VAL A 321 -9.12 1.04 -2.73
CA VAL A 321 -8.73 2.15 -3.61
C VAL A 321 -8.21 1.63 -4.96
N LYS A 322 -7.36 0.60 -4.95
CA LYS A 322 -6.88 -0.02 -6.19
C LYS A 322 -7.99 -0.67 -7.01
N ASN A 323 -8.97 -1.30 -6.37
CA ASN A 323 -10.12 -1.88 -7.05
C ASN A 323 -10.99 -0.80 -7.70
N LEU A 324 -11.24 0.31 -7.00
CA LEU A 324 -11.93 1.48 -7.55
C LEU A 324 -11.28 1.94 -8.86
N PHE A 325 -9.95 2.09 -8.87
CA PHE A 325 -9.21 2.47 -10.08
C PHE A 325 -9.24 1.41 -11.19
N ARG A 326 -9.55 0.14 -10.88
CA ARG A 326 -9.53 -0.99 -11.83
C ARG A 326 -10.90 -1.40 -12.34
N LYS A 327 -12.00 -0.92 -11.73
CA LYS A 327 -13.37 -1.39 -11.96
C LYS A 327 -13.77 -1.41 -13.45
N ASP A 328 -13.23 -0.47 -14.24
CA ASP A 328 -13.50 -0.35 -15.67
C ASP A 328 -12.29 -0.66 -16.57
N ARG A 329 -11.18 -1.17 -15.99
CA ARG A 329 -9.89 -1.34 -16.70
C ARG A 329 -9.51 -2.78 -17.00
N ASP A 330 -9.80 -3.72 -16.08
CA ASP A 330 -9.32 -5.09 -16.20
C ASP A 330 -10.43 -6.01 -16.72
N GLU A 331 -10.25 -6.60 -17.91
CA GLU A 331 -10.95 -7.85 -18.23
C GLU A 331 -10.55 -8.90 -17.18
N TYR A 332 -11.53 -9.42 -16.43
CA TYR A 332 -11.27 -10.37 -15.35
C TYR A 332 -10.61 -11.65 -15.90
N ARG A 333 -9.28 -11.72 -15.84
CA ARG A 333 -8.54 -12.97 -16.05
C ARG A 333 -8.51 -13.74 -14.74
N SER A 334 -9.33 -14.77 -14.65
CA SER A 334 -9.35 -15.70 -13.53
C SER A 334 -8.07 -16.55 -13.53
N HIS A 335 -6.99 -16.01 -12.95
CA HIS A 335 -5.77 -16.77 -12.72
C HIS A 335 -6.03 -17.88 -11.70
N LYS A 336 -5.84 -19.13 -12.12
CA LYS A 336 -5.88 -20.36 -11.32
C LYS A 336 -4.62 -20.47 -10.45
N MET A 337 -3.48 -19.99 -10.94
CA MET A 337 -2.21 -19.96 -10.21
C MET A 337 -2.32 -19.06 -8.96
N LYS A 338 -1.88 -19.59 -7.81
CA LYS A 338 -1.81 -18.84 -6.56
C LYS A 338 -0.37 -18.67 -6.13
N TRP A 339 -0.01 -17.43 -5.81
CA TRP A 339 1.31 -17.09 -5.31
C TRP A 339 1.56 -17.72 -3.95
N GLU A 340 2.76 -18.27 -3.75
CA GLU A 340 3.21 -18.77 -2.45
C GLU A 340 4.37 -17.95 -1.91
N SER A 341 4.17 -17.38 -0.73
CA SER A 341 5.09 -16.41 -0.12
C SER A 341 6.43 -17.03 0.27
N TRP A 342 6.41 -18.30 0.68
CA TRP A 342 7.61 -19.01 1.11
C TRP A 342 8.44 -19.50 -0.08
N VAL A 343 7.85 -19.58 -1.28
CA VAL A 343 8.56 -19.90 -2.52
C VAL A 343 9.19 -18.60 -3.08
N PRO A 344 10.43 -18.62 -3.63
CA PRO A 344 11.04 -17.42 -4.20
C PRO A 344 10.22 -16.81 -5.34
N LEU A 345 10.38 -15.49 -5.50
CA LEU A 345 9.66 -14.72 -6.52
C LEU A 345 9.88 -15.26 -7.95
N LYS A 346 11.11 -15.66 -8.29
CA LYS A 346 11.44 -16.24 -9.61
C LYS A 346 10.63 -17.49 -9.97
N VAL A 347 10.31 -18.31 -8.96
CA VAL A 347 9.53 -19.54 -9.15
C VAL A 347 8.04 -19.20 -9.30
N ASN A 348 7.53 -18.25 -8.51
CA ASN A 348 6.18 -17.72 -8.70
C ASN A 348 5.98 -17.16 -10.12
N ILE A 349 6.95 -16.38 -10.60
CA ILE A 349 6.93 -15.83 -11.96
C ILE A 349 6.97 -16.94 -13.02
N LEU A 350 7.83 -17.97 -12.85
CA LEU A 350 7.84 -19.11 -13.76
C LEU A 350 6.47 -19.78 -13.83
N MET A 351 5.85 -20.07 -12.67
CA MET A 351 4.55 -20.74 -12.62
C MET A 351 3.42 -19.90 -13.24
N TRP A 352 3.44 -18.59 -13.04
CA TRP A 352 2.51 -17.68 -13.71
C TRP A 352 2.72 -17.67 -15.24
N ARG A 353 3.98 -17.70 -15.71
CA ARG A 353 4.27 -17.84 -17.16
C ARG A 353 3.85 -19.20 -17.72
N ILE A 354 3.99 -20.27 -16.93
CA ILE A 354 3.53 -21.62 -17.27
C ILE A 354 2.02 -21.63 -17.49
N GLU A 355 1.24 -21.08 -16.57
CA GLU A 355 -0.22 -20.95 -16.69
C GLU A 355 -0.64 -20.22 -17.97
N MET A 356 0.09 -19.16 -18.35
CA MET A 356 -0.20 -18.41 -19.57
C MET A 356 0.33 -19.07 -20.85
N ASN A 357 0.97 -20.24 -20.75
CA ASN A 357 1.69 -20.90 -21.83
C ASN A 357 2.76 -19.99 -22.51
N ARG A 358 3.49 -19.21 -21.69
CA ARG A 358 4.48 -18.20 -22.11
C ARG A 358 5.91 -18.53 -21.68
N ILE A 359 6.25 -19.82 -21.59
CA ILE A 359 7.63 -20.28 -21.40
C ILE A 359 8.24 -20.63 -22.77
N PRO A 360 9.56 -20.41 -22.98
CA PRO A 360 10.20 -20.58 -24.28
C PRO A 360 10.51 -22.06 -24.57
N THR A 361 9.47 -22.88 -24.75
CA THR A 361 9.66 -24.24 -25.29
C THR A 361 9.99 -24.17 -26.77
N ARG A 362 10.61 -25.22 -27.33
CA ARG A 362 10.94 -25.27 -28.76
C ARG A 362 9.70 -25.08 -29.65
N LEU A 363 8.55 -25.64 -29.28
CA LEU A 363 7.30 -25.42 -30.02
C LEU A 363 6.85 -23.95 -29.97
N ALA A 364 6.93 -23.29 -28.81
CA ALA A 364 6.57 -21.89 -28.66
C ALA A 364 7.52 -20.95 -29.43
N LEU A 365 8.82 -21.27 -29.43
CA LEU A 365 9.85 -20.54 -30.19
C LEU A 365 9.62 -20.70 -31.70
N HIS A 366 9.32 -21.91 -32.16
CA HIS A 366 8.99 -22.19 -33.56
C HIS A 366 7.74 -21.40 -34.01
N HIS A 367 6.67 -21.40 -33.21
CA HIS A 367 5.48 -20.57 -33.47
C HIS A 367 5.77 -19.05 -33.45
N SER A 368 6.82 -18.64 -32.76
CA SER A 368 7.29 -17.24 -32.73
C SER A 368 8.28 -16.93 -33.86
N HIS A 369 8.35 -17.79 -34.90
CA HIS A 369 9.25 -17.68 -36.05
C HIS A 369 10.75 -17.66 -35.70
N ILE A 370 11.13 -18.25 -34.57
CA ILE A 370 12.54 -18.48 -34.23
C ILE A 370 12.94 -19.83 -34.81
N PHE A 371 13.88 -19.83 -35.77
CA PHE A 371 14.33 -21.03 -36.46
C PHE A 371 15.09 -21.97 -35.52
N LEU A 372 14.61 -23.22 -35.41
CA LEU A 372 15.22 -24.30 -34.66
C LEU A 372 15.32 -25.52 -35.57
N THR A 373 16.46 -26.20 -35.58
CA THR A 373 16.68 -27.41 -36.38
C THR A 373 15.91 -28.62 -35.85
N ASP A 374 15.60 -28.63 -34.57
CA ASP A 374 14.90 -29.70 -33.87
C ASP A 374 13.94 -29.11 -32.83
N ILE A 375 12.67 -29.54 -32.89
CA ILE A 375 11.59 -29.11 -31.99
C ILE A 375 11.22 -30.16 -30.95
N THR A 376 11.89 -31.32 -30.94
CA THR A 376 11.65 -32.38 -29.95
C THR A 376 12.06 -31.92 -28.54
N CYS A 377 11.51 -32.55 -27.52
CA CYS A 377 11.79 -32.25 -26.13
C CYS A 377 13.24 -32.60 -25.80
N PRO A 378 14.06 -31.68 -25.27
CA PRO A 378 15.43 -31.98 -24.92
C PRO A 378 15.55 -33.13 -23.90
N LEU A 379 14.56 -33.32 -23.04
CA LEU A 379 14.65 -34.33 -21.97
C LEU A 379 14.39 -35.76 -22.46
N CYS A 380 13.44 -35.96 -23.38
CA CYS A 380 13.09 -37.30 -23.88
C CYS A 380 13.53 -37.56 -25.32
N GLU A 381 13.74 -36.52 -26.13
CA GLU A 381 14.15 -36.57 -27.53
C GLU A 381 13.17 -37.32 -28.46
N VAL A 382 11.92 -37.52 -28.02
CA VAL A 382 10.91 -38.31 -28.77
C VAL A 382 9.73 -37.47 -29.27
N VAL A 383 9.23 -36.53 -28.46
CA VAL A 383 7.99 -35.78 -28.74
C VAL A 383 8.29 -34.28 -28.81
N ASN A 384 7.55 -33.53 -29.62
CA ASN A 384 7.66 -32.07 -29.70
C ASN A 384 7.54 -31.38 -28.33
N GLU A 385 8.39 -30.39 -28.08
CA GLU A 385 8.47 -29.73 -26.77
C GLU A 385 7.34 -28.70 -26.58
N SER A 386 6.21 -29.15 -26.04
CA SER A 386 5.20 -28.26 -25.44
C SER A 386 5.47 -28.02 -23.95
N SER A 387 4.83 -27.01 -23.37
CA SER A 387 4.89 -26.72 -21.93
C SER A 387 4.32 -27.86 -21.09
N CYS A 388 3.18 -28.43 -21.50
CA CYS A 388 2.60 -29.61 -20.88
C CYS A 388 3.54 -30.81 -20.99
N HIS A 389 4.08 -31.07 -22.18
CA HIS A 389 4.96 -32.23 -22.38
C HIS A 389 6.21 -32.15 -21.50
N VAL A 390 6.94 -31.03 -21.54
CA VAL A 390 8.19 -30.91 -20.77
C VAL A 390 7.94 -30.95 -19.25
N LEU A 391 6.81 -30.45 -18.77
CA LEU A 391 6.52 -30.38 -17.32
C LEU A 391 5.75 -31.59 -16.77
N ALA A 392 5.01 -32.32 -17.59
CA ALA A 392 4.11 -33.38 -17.16
C ALA A 392 4.28 -34.68 -17.96
N ASP A 393 4.07 -34.65 -19.28
CA ASP A 393 3.91 -35.89 -20.08
C ASP A 393 5.23 -36.57 -20.46
N CYS A 394 6.33 -35.83 -20.45
CA CYS A 394 7.66 -36.35 -20.77
C CYS A 394 8.03 -37.48 -19.81
N GLY A 395 8.53 -38.61 -20.34
CA GLY A 395 8.91 -39.78 -19.52
C GLY A 395 9.90 -39.44 -18.39
N PHE A 396 10.81 -38.49 -18.63
CA PHE A 396 11.69 -37.94 -17.59
C PHE A 396 10.90 -37.24 -16.47
N SER A 397 9.97 -36.36 -16.84
CA SER A 397 9.15 -35.56 -15.92
C SER A 397 8.17 -36.45 -15.14
N PHE A 398 7.59 -37.46 -15.80
CA PHE A 398 6.79 -38.50 -15.16
C PHE A 398 7.61 -39.23 -14.07
N GLY A 399 8.86 -39.60 -14.34
CA GLY A 399 9.76 -40.20 -13.34
C GLY A 399 10.01 -39.31 -12.13
N VAL A 400 10.18 -38.00 -12.35
CA VAL A 400 10.31 -37.00 -11.27
C VAL A 400 9.02 -36.93 -10.46
N TRP A 401 7.87 -36.76 -11.10
CA TRP A 401 6.58 -36.68 -10.42
C TRP A 401 6.25 -37.94 -9.64
N SER A 402 6.47 -39.12 -10.20
CA SER A 402 6.28 -40.40 -9.51
C SER A 402 7.07 -40.47 -8.20
N SER A 403 8.31 -39.99 -8.21
CA SER A 403 9.16 -39.91 -7.01
C SER A 403 8.64 -38.87 -5.99
N ILE A 404 8.14 -37.73 -6.47
CA ILE A 404 7.58 -36.66 -5.62
C ILE A 404 6.25 -37.09 -4.99
N TRP A 405 5.36 -37.75 -5.73
CA TRP A 405 4.10 -38.28 -5.22
C TRP A 405 4.33 -39.35 -4.16
N LYS A 406 5.26 -40.28 -4.43
CA LYS A 406 5.68 -41.27 -3.43
C LYS A 406 6.24 -40.61 -2.17
N TRP A 407 7.08 -39.58 -2.30
CA TRP A 407 7.62 -38.83 -1.17
C TRP A 407 6.54 -38.07 -0.38
N CYS A 408 5.56 -37.50 -1.06
CA CYS A 408 4.43 -36.81 -0.44
C CYS A 408 3.34 -37.76 0.07
N LYS A 409 3.48 -39.09 -0.09
CA LYS A 409 2.46 -40.11 0.20
C LYS A 409 1.11 -39.78 -0.46
N LEU A 410 1.17 -39.35 -1.72
CA LEU A 410 -0.01 -39.06 -2.55
C LEU A 410 -0.13 -40.12 -3.62
N ASP A 411 -1.36 -40.46 -3.98
CA ASP A 411 -1.62 -41.34 -5.12
C ASP A 411 -1.08 -40.69 -6.40
N PRO A 412 -0.50 -41.46 -7.33
CA PRO A 412 -0.08 -40.94 -8.61
C PRO A 412 -1.25 -40.27 -9.34
N ILE A 413 -1.10 -38.99 -9.65
CA ILE A 413 -2.09 -38.24 -10.43
C ILE A 413 -1.58 -38.14 -11.86
N TYR A 414 -2.42 -38.54 -12.81
CA TYR A 414 -2.22 -38.26 -14.22
C TYR A 414 -2.53 -36.80 -14.48
N VAL A 415 -1.54 -36.09 -15.00
CA VAL A 415 -1.62 -34.69 -15.35
C VAL A 415 -1.77 -34.66 -16.86
N PHE A 416 -2.92 -34.19 -17.35
CA PHE A 416 -3.20 -34.07 -18.78
C PHE A 416 -3.00 -32.63 -19.27
N ASP A 417 -3.02 -31.67 -18.34
CA ASP A 417 -2.72 -30.27 -18.59
C ASP A 417 -2.03 -29.63 -17.38
N ILE A 418 -1.38 -28.49 -17.63
CA ILE A 418 -0.81 -27.60 -16.61
C ILE A 418 -1.86 -27.22 -15.55
N ASP A 419 -3.12 -27.09 -15.94
CA ASP A 419 -4.21 -26.80 -15.01
C ASP A 419 -4.36 -27.86 -13.92
N ASP A 420 -4.14 -29.14 -14.26
CA ASP A 420 -4.19 -30.23 -13.28
C ASP A 420 -3.11 -30.03 -12.21
N LEU A 421 -1.87 -29.70 -12.62
CA LEU A 421 -0.77 -29.40 -11.68
C LEU A 421 -1.14 -28.29 -10.70
N LEU A 422 -1.77 -27.22 -11.20
CA LEU A 422 -2.20 -26.09 -10.37
C LEU A 422 -3.30 -26.47 -9.37
N HIS A 423 -4.08 -27.53 -9.65
CA HIS A 423 -5.24 -27.95 -8.87
C HIS A 423 -4.98 -29.11 -7.90
N ILE A 424 -3.95 -29.94 -8.11
CA ILE A 424 -3.65 -31.13 -7.27
C ILE A 424 -3.70 -30.83 -5.76
N HIS A 425 -3.12 -29.70 -5.34
CA HIS A 425 -3.06 -29.32 -3.92
C HIS A 425 -4.45 -29.14 -3.27
N LYS A 426 -5.51 -28.94 -4.05
CA LYS A 426 -6.89 -28.80 -3.54
C LYS A 426 -7.43 -30.12 -3.00
N ASN A 427 -6.98 -31.25 -3.57
CA ASN A 427 -7.42 -32.61 -3.24
C ASN A 427 -6.79 -33.15 -1.94
N ILE A 428 -5.79 -32.46 -1.40
CA ILE A 428 -5.14 -32.82 -0.12
C ILE A 428 -6.16 -32.65 1.01
N LYS A 429 -6.46 -33.73 1.72
CA LYS A 429 -7.24 -33.69 2.96
C LYS A 429 -6.34 -33.14 4.08
N GLY A 430 -6.87 -32.23 4.89
CA GLY A 430 -6.13 -31.65 6.02
C GLY A 430 -6.12 -30.12 6.07
N PRO A 431 -5.29 -29.54 6.96
CA PRO A 431 -5.31 -28.10 7.25
C PRO A 431 -4.83 -27.25 6.06
N LYS A 432 -5.25 -25.98 6.03
CA LYS A 432 -4.88 -25.03 4.95
C LYS A 432 -3.37 -24.94 4.72
N TRP A 433 -2.55 -25.14 5.75
CA TRP A 433 -1.09 -25.08 5.63
C TRP A 433 -0.51 -26.26 4.84
N ALA A 434 -1.07 -27.47 4.99
CA ALA A 434 -0.62 -28.65 4.26
C ALA A 434 -0.84 -28.46 2.74
N LYS A 435 -2.00 -27.90 2.36
CA LYS A 435 -2.30 -27.49 0.97
C LYS A 435 -1.27 -26.50 0.41
N LYS A 436 -0.80 -25.54 1.23
CA LYS A 436 0.22 -24.57 0.83
C LYS A 436 1.61 -25.21 0.66
N VAL A 437 1.96 -26.16 1.52
CA VAL A 437 3.24 -26.90 1.43
C VAL A 437 3.27 -27.71 0.14
N ILE A 438 2.23 -28.50 -0.14
CA ILE A 438 2.14 -29.28 -1.38
C ILE A 438 2.14 -28.37 -2.61
N ARG A 439 1.39 -27.25 -2.59
CA ARG A 439 1.41 -26.28 -3.70
C ARG A 439 2.83 -25.78 -3.98
N GLY A 440 3.57 -25.35 -2.97
CA GLY A 440 4.93 -24.87 -3.20
C GLY A 440 5.93 -25.98 -3.57
N ILE A 441 5.71 -27.23 -3.16
CA ILE A 441 6.47 -28.39 -3.68
C ILE A 441 6.22 -28.55 -5.17
N ILE A 442 4.95 -28.54 -5.63
CA ILE A 442 4.60 -28.61 -7.06
C ILE A 442 5.31 -27.51 -7.85
N MET A 443 5.26 -26.27 -7.35
CA MET A 443 5.94 -25.13 -8.00
C MET A 443 7.46 -25.31 -8.05
N THR A 444 8.05 -25.87 -6.98
CA THR A 444 9.49 -26.17 -6.91
C THR A 444 9.87 -27.27 -7.89
N THR A 445 9.02 -28.30 -8.06
CA THR A 445 9.21 -29.37 -9.03
C THR A 445 9.22 -28.85 -10.46
N CYS A 446 8.23 -28.03 -10.85
CA CYS A 446 8.22 -27.41 -12.19
C CYS A 446 9.48 -26.56 -12.43
N TRP A 447 9.93 -25.81 -11.42
CA TRP A 447 11.17 -25.04 -11.48
C TRP A 447 12.42 -25.93 -11.65
N ALA A 448 12.50 -27.05 -10.92
CA ALA A 448 13.62 -27.97 -11.00
C ALA A 448 13.67 -28.69 -12.37
N ILE A 449 12.52 -29.14 -12.89
CA ILE A 449 12.41 -29.73 -14.23
C ILE A 449 12.83 -28.71 -15.30
N TRP A 450 12.31 -27.49 -15.23
CA TRP A 450 12.65 -26.43 -16.19
C TRP A 450 14.16 -26.13 -16.21
N ASN A 451 14.80 -26.07 -15.04
CA ASN A 451 16.24 -25.88 -14.96
C ASN A 451 17.04 -27.09 -15.45
N ALA A 452 16.59 -28.31 -15.17
CA ALA A 452 17.23 -29.52 -15.68
C ALA A 452 17.20 -29.54 -17.22
N ARG A 453 16.06 -29.16 -17.82
CA ARG A 453 15.94 -28.96 -19.26
C ARG A 453 16.90 -27.89 -19.76
N ASN A 454 16.96 -26.72 -19.11
CA ASN A 454 17.86 -25.64 -19.54
C ASN A 454 19.33 -26.07 -19.47
N LYS A 455 19.75 -26.77 -18.42
CA LYS A 455 21.11 -27.33 -18.35
C LYS A 455 21.40 -28.30 -19.50
N LYS A 456 20.43 -29.12 -19.88
CA LYS A 456 20.61 -29.99 -21.06
C LYS A 456 20.76 -29.21 -22.36
N VAL A 457 20.02 -28.13 -22.52
CA VAL A 457 20.05 -27.29 -23.74
C VAL A 457 21.30 -26.42 -23.82
N PHE A 458 21.75 -25.83 -22.71
CA PHE A 458 22.81 -24.82 -22.72
C PHE A 458 24.16 -25.34 -22.24
N ASP A 459 24.18 -26.38 -21.41
CA ASP A 459 25.40 -26.93 -20.80
C ASP A 459 25.69 -28.38 -21.27
N GLU A 460 24.92 -28.90 -22.24
CA GLU A 460 24.98 -30.29 -22.74
C GLU A 460 24.92 -31.36 -21.63
N TYR A 461 24.32 -31.01 -20.49
CA TYR A 461 24.23 -31.88 -19.33
C TYR A 461 23.06 -32.86 -19.46
N ASN A 462 23.28 -34.15 -19.18
CA ASN A 462 22.22 -35.14 -19.13
C ASN A 462 21.68 -35.31 -17.69
N PRO A 463 20.52 -34.71 -17.34
CA PRO A 463 20.01 -34.76 -15.98
C PRO A 463 19.49 -36.14 -15.63
N LYS A 464 19.62 -36.52 -14.35
CA LYS A 464 19.02 -37.74 -13.79
C LYS A 464 17.80 -37.39 -12.95
N VAL A 465 16.76 -38.23 -13.01
CA VAL A 465 15.53 -38.07 -12.22
C VAL A 465 15.85 -37.92 -10.72
N ALA A 466 16.73 -38.76 -10.19
CA ALA A 466 17.13 -38.74 -8.77
C ALA A 466 17.75 -37.39 -8.34
N GLU A 467 18.53 -36.75 -9.21
CA GLU A 467 19.16 -35.45 -8.93
C GLU A 467 18.11 -34.35 -8.86
N VAL A 468 17.18 -34.33 -9.82
CA VAL A 468 16.07 -33.36 -9.82
C VAL A 468 15.22 -33.51 -8.57
N VAL A 469 14.90 -34.74 -8.16
CA VAL A 469 14.16 -35.02 -6.93
C VAL A 469 14.93 -34.53 -5.69
N ALA A 470 16.24 -34.76 -5.62
CA ALA A 470 17.08 -34.27 -4.53
C ALA A 470 17.07 -32.73 -4.45
N VAL A 471 17.15 -32.05 -5.60
CA VAL A 471 17.04 -30.58 -5.71
C VAL A 471 15.68 -30.09 -5.22
N VAL A 472 14.59 -30.75 -5.62
CA VAL A 472 13.25 -30.39 -5.15
C VAL A 472 13.16 -30.48 -3.63
N LYS A 473 13.59 -31.60 -3.03
CA LYS A 473 13.54 -31.79 -1.58
C LYS A 473 14.37 -30.75 -0.83
N SER A 474 15.59 -30.47 -1.29
CA SER A 474 16.52 -29.55 -0.63
C SER A 474 16.11 -28.08 -0.76
N MET A 475 15.70 -27.64 -1.96
CA MET A 475 15.25 -26.27 -2.18
C MET A 475 13.95 -25.97 -1.44
N SER A 476 12.96 -26.86 -1.53
CA SER A 476 11.69 -26.67 -0.85
C SER A 476 11.84 -26.65 0.68
N PHE A 477 12.72 -27.50 1.24
CA PHE A 477 13.09 -27.45 2.65
C PHE A 477 13.69 -26.09 3.03
N LEU A 478 14.74 -25.67 2.32
CA LEU A 478 15.46 -24.45 2.63
C LEU A 478 14.54 -23.24 2.57
N TRP A 479 13.71 -23.14 1.54
CA TRP A 479 12.78 -22.03 1.36
C TRP A 479 11.65 -22.05 2.39
N LEU A 480 11.04 -23.21 2.65
CA LEU A 480 9.99 -23.30 3.65
C LEU A 480 10.50 -22.95 5.04
N LYS A 481 11.67 -23.47 5.44
CA LYS A 481 12.27 -23.19 6.75
C LYS A 481 12.69 -21.73 6.93
N SER A 482 13.24 -21.11 5.88
CA SER A 482 13.77 -19.73 5.96
C SER A 482 12.73 -18.63 5.70
N ARG A 483 11.63 -18.93 5.01
CA ARG A 483 10.67 -17.92 4.51
C ARG A 483 9.24 -18.16 5.00
N SER A 484 9.07 -18.98 6.02
CA SER A 484 7.76 -19.25 6.63
C SER A 484 7.87 -19.42 8.14
N ARG A 485 6.73 -19.62 8.80
CA ARG A 485 6.65 -19.88 10.24
C ARG A 485 7.14 -21.27 10.66
N PHE A 486 7.47 -22.16 9.74
CA PHE A 486 7.91 -23.53 10.02
C PHE A 486 9.41 -23.59 10.38
N ILE A 487 9.84 -22.86 11.41
CA ILE A 487 11.26 -22.75 11.79
C ILE A 487 11.77 -24.07 12.40
N SER A 488 10.91 -24.84 13.07
CA SER A 488 11.22 -26.14 13.69
C SER A 488 11.32 -27.31 12.71
N LEU A 489 11.26 -27.05 11.39
CA LEU A 489 11.37 -28.09 10.37
C LEU A 489 12.75 -28.78 10.42
N LEU A 490 12.74 -30.12 10.48
CA LEU A 490 13.92 -30.97 10.57
C LEU A 490 14.16 -31.68 9.24
N TRP A 491 15.40 -31.62 8.74
CA TRP A 491 15.76 -32.21 7.45
C TRP A 491 15.53 -33.73 7.43
N LYS A 492 15.88 -34.42 8.51
CA LYS A 492 15.75 -35.87 8.66
C LYS A 492 14.31 -36.37 8.49
N ASP A 493 13.33 -35.58 8.93
CA ASP A 493 11.91 -35.94 8.87
C ASP A 493 11.31 -35.49 7.53
N TRP A 494 11.71 -34.30 7.06
CA TRP A 494 11.31 -33.75 5.76
C TRP A 494 11.64 -34.67 4.58
N VAL A 495 12.87 -35.20 4.54
CA VAL A 495 13.32 -36.05 3.43
C VAL A 495 12.53 -37.35 3.32
N VAL A 496 11.95 -37.81 4.43
CA VAL A 496 11.06 -38.97 4.52
C VAL A 496 9.64 -38.60 4.10
N PHE A 497 9.07 -37.54 4.67
CA PHE A 497 7.69 -37.11 4.39
C PHE A 497 7.50 -35.62 4.69
N PRO A 498 7.10 -34.77 3.71
CA PRO A 498 7.08 -33.31 3.91
C PRO A 498 5.93 -32.79 4.78
N LEU A 499 4.91 -33.61 5.03
CA LEU A 499 3.76 -33.25 5.88
C LEU A 499 3.80 -33.96 7.24
N TYR A 500 4.98 -34.36 7.73
CA TYR A 500 5.14 -35.06 9.02
C TYR A 500 4.70 -34.25 10.25
N LEU A 501 4.49 -32.93 10.10
CA LEU A 501 3.93 -32.04 11.13
C LEU A 501 2.39 -31.99 11.12
N MET A 502 1.74 -32.71 10.20
CA MET A 502 0.32 -33.06 10.33
C MET A 502 0.17 -34.13 11.39
#